data_AF-W9RTK2-F1
#
_entry.id   AF-W9RTK2-F1
#
_cell.length_a   1.000
_cell.length_b   1.000
_cell.length_c   1.000
_cell.angle_alpha   90.00
_cell.angle_beta   90.00
_cell.angle_gamma   90.00
#
_symmetry.space_group_name_H-M   'P 1'
#
loop_
_entity.id
_entity.type
_entity.pdbx_description
1 polymer ?
#
loop_
_entity_poly.entity_id
_entity_poly.type
_entity_poly.pdbx_seq_one_letter_code
_entity_poly.pdbx_strand_id
1 'polypeptide(L)'
;MSTKKRLISAALLWLLFLFLTLTFILSRLSDNKATSGETHEETDLEEVTHKVYFDIKIDGKPIGRIVMGLFGKTVPKTIGILSMANSGPDSNGSQFFITTVKTSWLDGRHVVFGKVISGMDIVYRIEAEGTGDGVPQSKVVISGSGELPL
;
A
#
# COMPACT_ATOMS: atom_id res chain seq x y z
N MET A 1 10.43 5.05 -66.11
CA MET A 1 9.39 5.14 -65.06
C MET A 1 9.34 3.87 -64.20
N SER A 2 10.47 3.42 -63.65
CA SER A 2 10.58 2.12 -62.93
C SER A 2 11.28 2.26 -61.56
N THR A 3 12.34 3.06 -61.48
CA THR A 3 13.13 3.26 -60.25
C THR A 3 12.38 4.01 -59.15
N LYS A 4 11.62 5.06 -59.48
CA LYS A 4 10.81 5.83 -58.50
C LYS A 4 9.72 4.96 -57.83
N LYS A 5 9.09 4.04 -58.58
CA LYS A 5 8.09 3.11 -58.03
C LYS A 5 8.72 2.10 -57.06
N ARG A 6 9.95 1.64 -57.35
CA ARG A 6 10.72 0.76 -56.46
C ARG A 6 11.17 1.46 -55.18
N LEU A 7 11.60 2.73 -55.26
CA LEU A 7 11.94 3.53 -54.07
C LEU A 7 10.71 3.80 -53.19
N ILE A 8 9.57 4.12 -53.79
CA ILE A 8 8.31 4.32 -53.04
C ILE A 8 7.86 3.02 -52.39
N SER A 9 7.99 1.88 -53.09
CA SER A 9 7.68 0.55 -52.53
C SER A 9 8.62 0.17 -51.39
N ALA A 10 9.93 0.45 -51.50
CA ALA A 10 10.88 0.21 -50.43
C ALA A 10 10.63 1.12 -49.21
N ALA A 11 10.27 2.39 -49.44
CA ALA A 11 9.90 3.32 -48.39
C ALA A 11 8.59 2.93 -47.69
N LEU A 12 7.58 2.46 -48.44
CA LEU A 12 6.34 1.93 -47.88
C LEU A 12 6.56 0.67 -47.05
N LEU A 13 7.42 -0.25 -47.52
CA LEU A 13 7.81 -1.45 -46.77
C LEU A 13 8.56 -1.08 -45.48
N TRP A 14 9.46 -0.09 -45.53
CA TRP A 14 10.16 0.42 -44.36
C TRP A 14 9.22 1.11 -43.36
N LEU A 15 8.26 1.90 -43.83
CA LEU A 15 7.25 2.53 -42.98
C LEU A 15 6.32 1.50 -42.33
N LEU A 16 5.94 0.45 -43.07
CA LEU A 16 5.16 -0.68 -42.54
C LEU A 16 5.92 -1.44 -41.46
N PHE A 17 7.22 -1.68 -41.68
CA PHE A 17 8.09 -2.32 -40.68
C PHE A 17 8.23 -1.44 -39.44
N LEU A 18 8.47 -0.14 -39.60
CA LEU A 18 8.59 0.81 -38.49
C LEU A 18 7.28 0.90 -37.70
N PHE A 19 6.13 0.93 -38.38
CA PHE A 19 4.81 0.89 -37.74
C PHE A 19 4.57 -0.41 -36.96
N LEU A 20 4.87 -1.58 -37.55
CA LEU A 20 4.77 -2.88 -36.87
C LEU A 20 5.65 -2.95 -35.61
N THR A 21 6.90 -2.48 -35.70
CA THR A 21 7.81 -2.43 -34.54
C THR A 21 7.32 -1.44 -33.47
N LEU A 22 6.77 -0.29 -33.86
CA LEU A 22 6.22 0.69 -32.94
C LEU A 22 4.96 0.15 -32.24
N THR A 23 4.06 -0.51 -32.97
CA THR A 23 2.88 -1.17 -32.37
C THR A 23 3.29 -2.31 -31.44
N PHE A 24 4.34 -3.07 -31.78
CA PHE A 24 4.85 -4.13 -30.92
C PHE A 24 5.47 -3.56 -29.63
N ILE A 25 6.27 -2.49 -29.73
CA ILE A 25 6.85 -1.80 -28.56
C ILE A 25 5.74 -1.20 -27.70
N LEU A 26 4.73 -0.56 -28.30
CA LEU A 26 3.59 0.01 -27.57
C LEU A 26 2.73 -1.07 -26.91
N SER A 27 2.52 -2.22 -27.56
CA SER A 27 1.89 -3.39 -26.90
C SER A 27 2.72 -3.86 -25.71
N ARG A 28 4.05 -3.96 -25.84
CA ARG A 28 4.93 -4.34 -24.72
C ARG A 28 4.96 -3.30 -23.59
N LEU A 29 4.83 -2.02 -23.91
CA LEU A 29 4.73 -0.95 -22.92
C LEU A 29 3.34 -0.91 -22.27
N SER A 30 2.29 -1.28 -23.00
CA SER A 30 0.95 -1.48 -22.47
C SER A 30 0.90 -2.71 -21.55
N ASP A 31 1.59 -3.79 -21.91
CA ASP A 31 1.76 -4.98 -21.07
C ASP A 31 2.69 -4.73 -19.85
N ASN A 32 3.57 -3.72 -19.94
CA ASN A 32 4.37 -3.22 -18.81
C ASN A 32 3.61 -2.23 -17.93
N LYS A 33 2.32 -1.98 -18.18
CA LYS A 33 1.42 -1.50 -17.13
C LYS A 33 1.11 -2.67 -16.21
N ALA A 34 2.02 -2.87 -15.27
CA ALA A 34 1.91 -3.74 -14.12
C ALA A 34 1.66 -5.23 -14.43
N THR A 35 2.73 -6.03 -14.38
CA THR A 35 2.63 -7.32 -13.68
C THR A 35 2.49 -7.04 -12.18
N SER A 36 1.42 -6.36 -11.79
CA SER A 36 0.85 -6.52 -10.46
C SER A 36 0.20 -7.88 -10.48
N GLY A 37 0.70 -8.82 -9.67
CA GLY A 37 -0.01 -10.07 -9.45
C GLY A 37 -1.43 -9.74 -9.02
N GLU A 38 -2.40 -10.00 -9.89
CA GLU A 38 -3.78 -10.06 -9.49
C GLU A 38 -3.94 -11.29 -8.60
N THR A 39 -4.12 -11.08 -7.29
CA THR A 39 -5.07 -11.84 -6.47
C THR A 39 -5.16 -11.22 -5.06
N HIS A 40 -6.33 -10.66 -4.74
CA HIS A 40 -6.79 -10.21 -3.41
C HIS A 40 -6.24 -8.87 -2.84
N GLU A 41 -6.49 -7.73 -3.49
CA GLU A 41 -6.45 -6.42 -2.78
C GLU A 41 -7.77 -5.63 -2.89
N GLU A 42 -8.55 -5.81 -3.96
CA GLU A 42 -9.82 -5.10 -4.13
C GLU A 42 -11.00 -5.80 -3.42
N THR A 43 -10.96 -7.13 -3.30
CA THR A 43 -11.98 -7.91 -2.57
C THR A 43 -11.88 -7.81 -1.05
N ASP A 44 -10.73 -7.42 -0.50
CA ASP A 44 -10.52 -7.34 0.97
C ASP A 44 -11.14 -6.09 1.60
N LEU A 45 -11.48 -5.07 0.79
CA LEU A 45 -12.24 -3.92 1.28
C LEU A 45 -13.71 -4.26 1.58
N GLU A 46 -14.26 -5.31 0.97
CA GLU A 46 -15.65 -5.72 1.17
C GLU A 46 -15.91 -6.41 2.52
N GLU A 47 -14.88 -6.80 3.28
CA GLU A 47 -15.01 -7.39 4.62
C GLU A 47 -14.73 -6.40 5.78
N VAL A 48 -14.57 -5.10 5.51
CA VAL A 48 -14.37 -4.09 6.57
C VAL A 48 -15.66 -3.96 7.38
N THR A 49 -15.63 -4.50 8.60
CA THR A 49 -16.78 -4.47 9.51
C THR A 49 -16.94 -3.11 10.18
N HIS A 50 -15.83 -2.40 10.42
CA HIS A 50 -15.79 -1.10 11.07
C HIS A 50 -14.66 -0.27 10.49
N LYS A 51 -14.87 1.04 10.35
CA LYS A 51 -13.84 2.02 10.02
C LYS A 51 -13.59 2.89 11.23
N VAL A 52 -12.33 3.02 11.64
CA VAL A 52 -11.93 3.89 12.75
C VAL A 52 -10.85 4.85 12.31
N TYR A 53 -10.70 5.97 13.02
CA TYR A 53 -9.70 6.98 12.69
C TYR A 53 -8.89 7.43 13.90
N PHE A 54 -7.66 7.88 13.63
CA PHE A 54 -6.84 8.65 14.55
C PHE A 54 -6.34 9.93 13.89
N ASP A 55 -6.53 11.07 14.57
CA ASP A 55 -5.92 12.35 14.22
C ASP A 55 -4.59 12.50 14.96
N ILE A 56 -3.50 12.59 14.23
CA ILE A 56 -2.15 12.55 14.78
C ILE A 56 -1.54 13.95 14.88
N LYS A 57 -0.83 14.21 15.99
CA LYS A 57 0.06 15.36 16.16
C LYS A 57 1.49 14.91 16.42
N ILE A 58 2.45 15.67 15.89
CA ILE A 58 3.88 15.60 16.26
C ILE A 58 4.26 16.97 16.83
N ASP A 59 4.80 16.99 18.05
CA ASP A 59 5.16 18.22 18.80
C ASP A 59 4.01 19.24 18.84
N GLY A 60 2.79 18.75 19.01
CA GLY A 60 1.57 19.57 19.08
C GLY A 60 1.03 20.05 17.73
N LYS A 61 1.75 19.86 16.62
CA LYS A 61 1.30 20.21 15.27
C LYS A 61 0.49 19.06 14.65
N PRO A 62 -0.75 19.29 14.17
CA PRO A 62 -1.50 18.29 13.43
C PRO A 62 -0.75 17.87 12.17
N ILE A 63 -0.61 16.57 11.98
CA ILE A 63 0.07 16.03 10.81
C ILE A 63 -0.87 15.33 9.83
N GLY A 64 -2.01 14.84 10.29
CA GLY A 64 -3.02 14.22 9.43
C GLY A 64 -3.86 13.19 10.18
N ARG A 65 -4.64 12.44 9.42
CA ARG A 65 -5.54 11.39 9.90
C ARG A 65 -5.14 10.04 9.33
N ILE A 66 -5.09 9.02 10.17
CA ILE A 66 -4.98 7.62 9.77
C ILE A 66 -6.39 7.03 9.85
N VAL A 67 -6.83 6.33 8.80
CA VAL A 67 -8.08 5.59 8.78
C VAL A 67 -7.78 4.10 8.63
N MET A 68 -8.38 3.30 9.49
CA MET A 68 -8.13 1.87 9.60
C MET A 68 -9.43 1.11 9.44
N GLY A 69 -9.41 0.10 8.58
CA GLY A 69 -10.47 -0.89 8.46
C GLY A 69 -10.20 -2.06 9.42
N LEU A 70 -11.24 -2.49 10.13
CA LEU A 70 -11.18 -3.64 11.03
C LEU A 70 -11.87 -4.85 10.37
N PHE A 71 -11.20 -6.00 10.38
CA PHE A 71 -11.65 -7.19 9.68
C PHE A 71 -12.20 -8.24 10.64
N GLY A 72 -13.31 -8.86 10.27
CA GLY A 72 -13.96 -9.90 11.09
C GLY A 72 -13.46 -11.32 10.83
N LYS A 73 -12.69 -11.57 9.75
CA LYS A 73 -12.33 -12.94 9.34
C LYS A 73 -10.86 -13.13 9.00
N THR A 74 -10.35 -12.50 7.93
CA THR A 74 -8.97 -12.76 7.47
C THR A 74 -8.39 -11.49 6.84
N VAL A 75 -7.09 -11.27 7.08
CA VAL A 75 -6.39 -10.04 6.65
C VAL A 75 -5.19 -10.43 5.78
N PRO A 76 -5.00 -9.80 4.61
CA PRO A 76 -3.84 -10.07 3.76
C PRO A 76 -2.55 -9.64 4.46
N LYS A 77 -1.51 -10.49 4.43
CA LYS A 77 -0.21 -10.23 5.06
C LYS A 77 0.65 -9.24 4.26
N THR A 78 0.25 -7.96 4.30
CA THR A 78 0.85 -6.83 3.56
C THR A 78 1.41 -5.77 4.52
N ILE A 79 1.76 -4.58 4.02
CA ILE A 79 2.12 -3.42 4.85
C ILE A 79 0.85 -2.75 5.42
N GLY A 80 1.01 -1.95 6.46
CA GLY A 80 -0.09 -1.20 7.07
C GLY A 80 -1.00 -2.07 7.93
N ILE A 81 -0.52 -3.22 8.41
CA ILE A 81 -1.33 -4.17 9.17
C ILE A 81 -1.37 -3.78 10.63
N LEU A 82 -2.57 -3.83 11.22
CA LEU A 82 -2.81 -3.62 12.64
C LEU A 82 -2.72 -4.95 13.37
N SER A 83 -1.91 -5.00 14.42
CA SER A 83 -1.72 -6.21 15.24
C SER A 83 -1.53 -5.91 16.71
N MET A 84 -2.02 -6.79 17.57
CA MET A 84 -1.94 -6.64 19.02
C MET A 84 -0.52 -6.88 19.52
N ALA A 85 0.00 -5.94 20.32
CA ALA A 85 1.22 -6.17 21.08
C ALA A 85 0.91 -7.07 22.29
N ASN A 86 1.85 -7.93 22.65
CA ASN A 86 1.75 -8.84 23.79
C ASN A 86 3.14 -9.14 24.37
N SER A 87 3.14 -9.79 25.53
CA SER A 87 4.31 -10.28 26.27
C SER A 87 4.31 -11.81 26.34
N GLY A 88 3.63 -12.48 25.39
CA GLY A 88 3.39 -13.92 25.38
C GLY A 88 1.95 -14.28 25.02
N PRO A 89 1.65 -15.59 24.92
CA PRO A 89 0.30 -16.08 24.69
C PRO A 89 -0.71 -15.49 25.69
N ASP A 90 -1.90 -15.15 25.21
CA ASP A 90 -3.04 -14.68 26.01
C ASP A 90 -2.78 -13.43 26.87
N SER A 91 -1.83 -12.58 26.47
CA SER A 91 -1.49 -11.35 27.19
C SER A 91 -1.80 -10.06 26.40
N ASN A 92 -2.78 -10.10 25.50
CA ASN A 92 -3.21 -8.92 24.75
C ASN A 92 -3.89 -7.91 25.69
N GLY A 93 -3.48 -6.64 25.60
CA GLY A 93 -4.11 -5.52 26.30
C GLY A 93 -4.77 -4.55 25.32
N SER A 94 -4.44 -3.27 25.43
CA SER A 94 -4.84 -2.23 24.46
C SER A 94 -3.72 -1.78 23.53
N GLN A 95 -2.50 -2.28 23.74
CA GLN A 95 -1.34 -1.93 22.92
C GLN A 95 -1.43 -2.68 21.58
N PHE A 96 -1.21 -1.95 20.49
CA PHE A 96 -1.16 -2.48 19.14
C PHE A 96 -0.05 -1.78 18.37
N PHE A 97 0.31 -2.33 17.22
CA PHE A 97 1.26 -1.73 16.29
C PHE A 97 0.71 -1.74 14.87
N ILE A 98 1.23 -0.83 14.04
CA ILE A 98 0.99 -0.77 12.60
C ILE A 98 2.29 -1.15 11.90
N THR A 99 2.25 -2.12 11.01
CA THR A 99 3.45 -2.54 10.27
C THR A 99 3.79 -1.57 9.13
N THR A 100 5.06 -1.19 8.99
CA THR A 100 5.56 -0.38 7.88
C THR A 100 6.23 -1.23 6.79
N VAL A 101 6.58 -2.47 7.14
CA VAL A 101 7.16 -3.51 6.26
C VAL A 101 6.41 -4.83 6.47
N LYS A 102 6.66 -5.82 5.60
CA LYS A 102 6.15 -7.18 5.81
C LYS A 102 6.88 -7.83 6.99
N THR A 103 6.13 -8.26 8.01
CA THR A 103 6.67 -8.81 9.26
C THR A 103 6.27 -10.26 9.49
N SER A 104 6.62 -11.17 8.56
CA SER A 104 6.19 -12.58 8.64
C SER A 104 6.73 -13.33 9.87
N TRP A 105 7.77 -12.82 10.52
CA TRP A 105 8.31 -13.39 11.77
C TRP A 105 7.37 -13.22 12.98
N LEU A 106 6.34 -12.36 12.87
CA LEU A 106 5.32 -12.16 13.90
C LEU A 106 4.10 -13.07 13.73
N ASP A 107 4.04 -13.84 12.63
CA ASP A 107 2.94 -14.73 12.32
C ASP A 107 2.75 -15.80 13.43
N GLY A 108 1.50 -16.00 13.84
CA GLY A 108 1.14 -16.92 14.92
C GLY A 108 1.54 -16.46 16.33
N ARG A 109 2.17 -15.28 16.46
CA ARG A 109 2.57 -14.68 17.74
C ARG A 109 1.74 -13.45 18.11
N HIS A 110 1.31 -12.69 17.10
CA HIS A 110 0.50 -11.49 17.28
C HIS A 110 -0.80 -11.61 16.51
N VAL A 111 -1.90 -11.17 17.15
CA VAL A 111 -3.22 -11.21 16.54
C VAL A 111 -3.35 -10.03 15.58
N VAL A 112 -3.57 -10.33 14.30
CA VAL A 112 -3.90 -9.34 13.27
C VAL A 112 -5.40 -9.04 13.33
N PHE A 113 -5.79 -7.76 13.28
CA PHE A 113 -7.20 -7.36 13.40
C PHE A 113 -7.65 -6.22 12.48
N GLY A 114 -6.74 -5.64 11.69
CA GLY A 114 -7.07 -4.50 10.84
C GLY A 114 -5.97 -4.16 9.84
N LYS A 115 -6.24 -3.18 8.98
CA LYS A 115 -5.27 -2.58 8.05
C LYS A 115 -5.55 -1.09 7.91
N VAL A 116 -4.51 -0.30 7.70
CA VAL A 116 -4.60 1.10 7.29
C VAL A 116 -5.18 1.14 5.87
N ILE A 117 -6.33 1.78 5.74
CA ILE A 117 -7.02 1.97 4.44
C ILE A 117 -6.80 3.39 3.89
N SER A 118 -6.38 4.34 4.73
CA SER A 118 -5.97 5.68 4.32
C SER A 118 -5.01 6.30 5.35
N GLY A 119 -4.11 7.17 4.90
CA GLY A 119 -3.14 7.85 5.76
C GLY A 119 -1.86 7.06 6.04
N MET A 120 -1.44 6.16 5.14
CA MET A 120 -0.16 5.44 5.30
C MET A 120 1.06 6.38 5.23
N ASP A 121 0.94 7.51 4.51
CA ASP A 121 1.93 8.59 4.53
C ASP A 121 2.11 9.19 5.94
N ILE A 122 1.02 9.26 6.72
CA ILE A 122 1.06 9.70 8.13
C ILE A 122 1.77 8.65 8.99
N VAL A 123 1.51 7.36 8.75
CA VAL A 123 2.22 6.26 9.43
C VAL A 123 3.72 6.34 9.17
N TYR A 124 4.16 6.57 7.93
CA TYR A 124 5.58 6.74 7.60
C TYR A 124 6.20 7.97 8.25
N ARG A 125 5.43 9.05 8.41
CA ARG A 125 5.90 10.23 9.15
C ARG A 125 6.06 9.94 10.64
N ILE A 126 5.24 9.06 11.23
CA ILE A 126 5.43 8.59 12.61
C ILE A 126 6.68 7.70 12.70
N GLU A 127 6.86 6.78 11.74
CA GLU A 127 8.04 5.90 11.69
C GLU A 127 9.35 6.69 11.63
N ALA A 128 9.38 7.80 10.89
CA ALA A 128 10.54 8.68 10.79
C ALA A 128 10.96 9.32 12.13
N GLU A 129 10.05 9.39 13.11
CA GLU A 129 10.36 9.86 14.47
C GLU A 129 11.00 8.76 15.35
N GLY A 130 11.10 7.53 14.86
CA GLY A 130 11.63 6.39 15.60
C GLY A 130 13.12 6.53 15.97
N THR A 131 13.51 5.79 17.00
CA THR A 131 14.89 5.67 17.49
C THR A 131 15.21 4.20 17.75
N GLY A 132 16.50 3.89 18.00
CA GLY A 132 16.93 2.51 18.28
C GLY A 132 16.42 1.93 19.62
N ASP A 133 16.06 2.78 20.58
CA ASP A 133 15.50 2.37 21.88
C ASP A 133 13.95 2.38 21.89
N GLY A 134 13.32 2.74 20.78
CA GLY A 134 11.87 2.77 20.63
C GLY A 134 11.17 4.01 21.22
N VAL A 135 11.94 4.99 21.73
CA VAL A 135 11.40 6.26 22.24
C VAL A 135 11.44 7.32 21.14
N PRO A 136 10.29 7.80 20.64
CA PRO A 136 10.27 8.77 19.53
C PRO A 136 11.08 10.05 19.83
N GLN A 137 11.73 10.60 18.80
CA GLN A 137 12.50 11.85 18.86
C GLN A 137 11.63 13.05 19.25
N SER A 138 10.43 13.10 18.66
CA SER A 138 9.41 14.10 18.94
C SER A 138 8.16 13.47 19.55
N LYS A 139 7.36 14.27 20.25
CA LYS A 139 6.16 13.78 20.92
C LYS A 139 5.06 13.49 19.90
N VAL A 140 4.85 12.20 19.61
CA VAL A 140 3.75 11.71 18.76
C VAL A 140 2.53 11.38 19.60
N VAL A 141 1.37 11.98 19.31
CA VAL A 141 0.13 11.73 20.05
C VAL A 141 -1.09 11.57 19.16
N ILE A 142 -2.00 10.69 19.57
CA ILE A 142 -3.38 10.64 19.06
C ILE A 142 -4.13 11.78 19.73
N SER A 143 -4.52 12.77 18.94
CA SER A 143 -5.22 13.98 19.39
C SER A 143 -6.73 13.92 19.23
N GLY A 144 -7.22 12.98 18.42
CA GLY A 144 -8.63 12.70 18.21
C GLY A 144 -8.79 11.27 17.70
N SER A 145 -9.89 10.63 18.06
CA SER A 145 -10.18 9.25 17.66
C SER A 145 -11.67 9.02 17.59
N GLY A 146 -12.10 8.06 16.77
CA GLY A 146 -13.48 7.62 16.75
C GLY A 146 -13.75 6.60 15.66
N GLU A 147 -15.03 6.29 15.51
CA GLU A 147 -15.56 5.42 14.48
C GLU A 147 -16.13 6.27 13.33
N LEU A 148 -16.03 5.74 12.10
CA LEU A 148 -16.61 6.32 10.90
C LEU A 148 -17.75 5.44 10.39
N PRO A 149 -18.81 6.03 9.82
CA PRO A 149 -19.82 5.27 9.09
C PRO A 149 -19.19 4.42 7.97
N LEU A 150 -19.76 3.24 7.74
CA LEU A 150 -19.32 2.33 6.67
C LEU A 150 -19.65 2.86 5.28
#